data_AF-A0A8I1FRJ4-F1
#
_entry.id   AF-A0A8I1FRJ4-F1
#
_cell.length_a   1.000
_cell.length_b   1.000
_cell.length_c   1.000
_cell.angle_alpha   90.00
_cell.angle_beta   90.00
_cell.angle_gamma   90.00
#
_symmetry.space_group_name_H-M   'P 1'
#
loop_
_entity.id
_entity.type
_entity.pdbx_description
1 polymer ?
#
loop_
_entity_poly.entity_id
_entity_poly.type
_entity_poly.pdbx_seq_one_letter_code
_entity_poly.pdbx_strand_id
1 'polypeptide(L)' 'MATPYTPSEMRNKIDKHLEKGAGIYAFHPSALGERYFKARVSEGRLEVWSGFSWFEVPRGTQFNNGHGSAGNLFVY' A
#
# COMPACT_ATOMS: atom_id res chain seq x y z
N MET A 1 5.90 11.83 17.86
CA MET A 1 6.35 11.25 16.57
C MET A 1 5.55 9.98 16.34
N ALA A 2 4.86 9.84 15.20
CA ALA A 2 4.12 8.62 14.90
C ALA A 2 5.11 7.47 14.66
N THR A 3 4.96 6.37 15.40
CA THR A 3 5.77 5.18 15.20
C THR A 3 5.49 4.62 13.79
N PRO A 4 6.51 4.41 12.93
CA PRO A 4 6.30 3.84 11.60
C PRO A 4 5.66 2.46 11.71
N TYR A 5 4.62 2.19 10.92
CA TYR A 5 3.94 0.90 10.94
C TYR A 5 4.90 -0.24 10.56
N THR A 6 4.82 -1.37 11.24
CA THR A 6 5.49 -2.59 10.78
C THR A 6 4.88 -3.09 9.46
N PRO A 7 5.60 -3.92 8.67
CA PRO A 7 5.06 -4.51 7.44
C PRO A 7 3.73 -5.23 7.68
N SER A 8 3.61 -5.95 8.80
CA SER A 8 2.41 -6.69 9.18
C SER A 8 1.24 -5.77 9.53
N GLU A 9 1.49 -4.70 10.29
CA GLU A 9 0.46 -3.70 10.58
C GLU A 9 -0.02 -3.00 9.31
N MET A 10 0.91 -2.69 8.41
CA MET A 10 0.58 -2.05 7.14
C MET A 10 -0.23 -2.98 6.22
N ARG A 11 0.19 -4.24 6.09
CA ARG A 11 -0.57 -5.27 5.36
C ARG A 11 -2.00 -5.36 5.89
N ASN A 12 -2.19 -5.42 7.21
CA ASN A 12 -3.52 -5.48 7.81
C ASN A 12 -4.36 -4.22 7.55
N LYS A 13 -3.74 -3.04 7.47
CA LYS A 13 -4.43 -1.79 7.10
C LYS A 13 -4.87 -1.77 5.64
N ILE A 14 -4.01 -2.24 4.75
CA ILE A 14 -4.30 -2.35 3.31
C ILE A 14 -5.43 -3.36 3.09
N ASP A 15 -5.33 -4.56 3.66
CA ASP A 15 -6.36 -5.61 3.52
C ASP A 15 -7.73 -5.11 4.00
N LYS A 16 -7.81 -4.45 5.17
CA LYS A 16 -9.06 -3.88 5.68
C LYS A 16 -9.68 -2.82 4.76
N HIS A 17 -8.88 -2.09 3.98
CA HIS A 17 -9.40 -1.13 3.02
C HIS A 17 -9.91 -1.84 1.76
N LEU A 18 -9.21 -2.86 1.29
CA LEU A 18 -9.62 -3.68 0.16
C LEU A 18 -10.91 -4.45 0.46
N GLU A 19 -11.09 -4.99 1.67
CA GLU A 19 -12.31 -5.67 2.13
C GLU A 19 -13.54 -4.74 2.09
N LYS A 20 -13.35 -3.43 2.28
CA LYS A 20 -14.41 -2.42 2.17
C LYS A 20 -14.75 -2.07 0.72
N GLY A 21 -14.10 -2.70 -0.26
CA GLY A 21 -14.21 -2.38 -1.69
C GLY A 21 -13.51 -1.08 -2.08
N ALA A 22 -12.75 -0.46 -1.17
CA ALA A 22 -12.02 0.77 -1.47
C ALA A 22 -10.79 0.43 -2.34
N GLY A 23 -10.63 1.15 -3.46
CA GLY A 23 -9.39 1.09 -4.23
C GLY A 23 -8.26 1.70 -3.43
N ILE A 24 -7.09 1.06 -3.45
CA ILE A 24 -5.88 1.59 -2.83
C ILE A 24 -4.85 1.79 -3.92
N TYR A 25 -4.24 2.96 -3.87
CA TYR A 25 -3.16 3.41 -4.72
C TYR A 25 -1.97 3.70 -3.81
N ALA A 26 -0.78 3.56 -4.35
CA ALA A 26 0.48 3.78 -3.68
C ALA A 26 1.29 4.66 -4.64
N PHE A 27 1.79 5.77 -4.12
CA PHE A 27 2.64 6.64 -4.92
C PHE A 27 4.10 6.24 -4.68
N HIS A 28 4.68 5.53 -5.65
CA HIS A 28 6.09 5.18 -5.63
C HIS A 28 6.80 5.71 -6.89
N PRO A 29 8.00 6.33 -6.78
CA PRO A 29 8.71 6.90 -7.92
C PRO A 29 9.01 5.91 -9.06
N SER A 30 9.16 4.61 -8.75
CA SER A 30 9.47 3.57 -9.76
C SER A 30 8.26 2.80 -10.28
N ALA A 31 7.09 2.94 -9.66
CA ALA A 31 5.87 2.23 -10.04
C ALA A 31 4.73 3.24 -10.03
N LEU A 32 4.51 3.85 -11.20
CA LEU A 32 3.53 4.92 -11.43
C LEU A 32 2.11 4.47 -11.08
N GLY A 33 1.57 4.92 -9.95
CA GLY A 33 0.13 5.20 -9.76
C GLY A 33 -0.89 4.08 -10.03
N GLU A 34 -0.50 2.81 -9.96
CA GLU A 34 -1.41 1.70 -10.24
C GLU A 34 -2.34 1.38 -9.06
N ARG A 35 -3.46 0.71 -9.35
CA ARG A 35 -4.38 0.20 -8.34
C ARG A 35 -3.85 -1.15 -7.83
N TYR A 36 -3.78 -1.30 -6.52
CA TYR A 36 -3.35 -2.54 -5.89
C TYR A 36 -4.56 -3.35 -5.43
N PHE A 37 -4.43 -4.67 -5.49
CA PHE A 37 -5.55 -5.60 -5.23
C PHE A 37 -5.31 -6.50 -4.03
N LYS A 38 -4.06 -6.70 -3.61
CA LYS A 38 -3.68 -7.54 -2.47
C LYS A 38 -2.39 -7.02 -1.83
N ALA A 39 -2.24 -7.23 -0.53
CA ALA A 39 -0.98 -7.04 0.18
C ALA A 39 -0.56 -8.32 0.91
N ARG A 40 0.76 -8.52 1.06
CA ARG A 40 1.33 -9.59 1.87
C ARG A 40 2.62 -9.13 2.54
N VAL A 41 3.07 -9.90 3.51
CA VAL A 41 4.41 -9.73 4.10
C VAL A 41 5.25 -10.95 3.73
N SER A 42 6.41 -10.71 3.14
CA SER A 42 7.39 -11.75 2.80
C SER A 42 8.73 -11.36 3.43
N GLU A 43 9.29 -12.24 4.27
CA GLU A 43 10.59 -12.01 4.94
C GLU A 43 10.70 -10.66 5.68
N GLY A 44 9.59 -10.17 6.26
CA GLY A 44 9.55 -8.88 6.95
C GLY A 44 9.49 -7.67 6.01
N ARG A 45 9.21 -7.86 4.72
CA ARG A 45 8.99 -6.80 3.74
C ARG A 45 7.52 -6.78 3.33
N LEU A 46 6.99 -5.59 3.09
CA LEU A 46 5.64 -5.42 2.58
C LEU A 46 5.69 -5.59 1.07
N GLU A 47 4.80 -6.41 0.52
CA GLU A 47 4.63 -6.57 -0.92
C GLU A 47 3.18 -6.32 -1.32
N VAL A 48 2.97 -5.69 -2.48
CA VAL A 48 1.65 -5.41 -3.06
C VAL A 48 1.51 -6.02 -4.44
N TRP A 49 0.31 -6.49 -4.76
CA TRP A 49 -0.04 -7.07 -6.06
C TRP A 49 -0.75 -6.04 -6.92
N SER A 50 -0.19 -5.72 -8.10
CA SER A 50 -0.79 -4.77 -9.06
C SER A 50 -1.83 -5.41 -9.99
N GLY A 51 -2.06 -6.72 -9.90
CA GLY A 51 -2.84 -7.48 -10.89
C GLY A 51 -1.98 -8.42 -11.72
N PHE A 52 -0.70 -8.10 -11.89
CA PHE A 52 0.24 -8.84 -12.74
C PHE A 52 1.44 -9.43 -11.99
N SER A 53 1.98 -8.70 -11.03
CA SER A 53 3.15 -9.12 -10.25
C SER A 53 3.13 -8.55 -8.83
N TRP A 54 3.89 -9.20 -7.94
CA TRP A 54 4.17 -8.70 -6.60
C TRP A 54 5.34 -7.73 -6.65
N PHE A 55 5.22 -6.62 -5.92
CA PHE A 55 6.27 -5.60 -5.81
C PHE A 55 6.54 -5.32 -4.35
N GLU A 56 7.82 -5.21 -4.01
CA GLU A 56 8.23 -4.72 -2.70
C GLU A 56 7.82 -3.25 -2.55
N VAL A 57 7.20 -2.94 -1.41
CA VAL A 57 6.86 -1.57 -1.02
C VAL A 57 7.99 -1.05 -0.13
N PRO A 58 8.71 0.00 -0.51
CA PRO A 58 9.72 0.60 0.35
C PRO A 58 9.08 1.45 1.44
N ARG A 59 9.85 1.66 2.50
CA ARG A 59 9.51 2.62 3.57
C ARG A 59 9.43 4.04 3.00
N GLY A 60 8.51 4.83 3.52
CA GLY A 60 8.11 6.14 3.03
C GLY A 60 7.00 6.11 1.98
N THR A 61 6.54 4.95 1.52
CA THR A 61 5.49 4.87 0.49
C THR A 61 4.17 5.39 1.03
N GLN A 62 3.56 6.31 0.28
CA GLN A 62 2.26 6.90 0.61
C GLN A 62 1.13 6.14 -0.08
N PHE A 63 0.08 5.83 0.69
CA PHE A 63 -1.11 5.14 0.19
C PHE A 63 -2.34 6.04 0.18
N ASN A 64 -3.14 5.95 -0.89
CA ASN A 64 -4.21 6.87 -1.25
C ASN A 64 -5.44 6.06 -1.69
N ASN A 65 -6.67 6.61 -1.60
CA ASN A 65 -7.90 5.94 -2.03
C ASN A 65 -8.37 6.28 -3.46
N GLY A 66 -7.58 7.03 -4.25
CA GLY A 66 -7.99 7.47 -5.58
C GLY A 66 -6.88 8.13 -6.39
N HIS A 67 -7.14 8.36 -7.67
CA HIS A 67 -6.21 8.93 -8.66
C HIS A 67 -5.82 10.38 -8.29
N GLY A 68 -4.77 10.54 -7.49
CA GLY A 68 -4.04 11.80 -7.28
C GLY A 68 -4.74 12.92 -6.49
N SER A 69 -6.06 12.87 -6.25
CA SER A 69 -6.82 13.99 -5.66
C SER A 69 -7.41 13.73 -4.27
N ALA A 70 -7.41 12.49 -3.80
CA ALA A 70 -7.99 12.11 -2.53
C ALA A 70 -6.88 11.76 -1.55
N GLY A 71 -6.82 12.52 -0.44
CA GLY A 71 -5.66 12.65 0.44
C GLY A 71 -5.04 11.35 0.95
N ASN A 72 -3.80 11.47 1.42
CA ASN A 72 -3.01 10.35 1.93
C ASN A 72 -3.75 9.66 3.10
N LEU A 73 -3.99 8.36 2.95
CA LEU A 73 -4.61 7.52 3.98
C LEU A 73 -3.60 7.16 5.07
N PHE A 74 -2.42 6.71 4.66
CA PHE A 74 -1.34 6.27 5.55
C PHE A 74 0.01 6.19 4.81
N VAL A 75 1.09 6.18 5.58
CA VAL A 75 2.47 6.05 5.10
C VAL A 75 3.08 4.80 5.74
N TYR A 76 3.77 4.00 4.94
CA TYR A 76 4.48 2.79 5.38
C TYR A 76 5.95 3.04 5.73
#